data_AF-A0A7V9G9V1-F1
#
_entry.id   AF-A0A7V9G9V1-F1
#
_cell.length_a   1.000
_cell.length_b   1.000
_cell.length_c   1.000
_cell.angle_alpha   90.00
_cell.angle_beta   90.00
_cell.angle_gamma   90.00
#
_symmetry.space_group_name_H-M   'P 1'
#
loop_
_entity.id
_entity.type
_entity.pdbx_description
1 polymer ?
#
loop_
_entity_poly.entity_id
_entity_poly.type
_entity_poly.pdbx_seq_one_letter_code
_entity_poly.pdbx_strand_id
1 'polypeptide(L)' 'MLKFIAEDKTSKQIGEELFISYRTVETHRANISRKLDLRGSLALVKFAVAHKSEL' A
#
# COMPACT_ATOMS: atom_id res chain seq x y z
N MET A 1 -1.12 -6.36 1.54
CA MET A 1 -1.21 -4.89 1.53
C MET A 1 -1.22 -4.30 0.12
N LEU A 2 -0.25 -4.61 -0.74
CA LEU A 2 -0.20 -4.05 -2.11
C LEU A 2 -1.47 -4.36 -2.93
N LYS A 3 -2.03 -5.57 -2.82
CA LYS A 3 -3.31 -5.93 -3.46
C LYS A 3 -4.43 -4.94 -3.14
N PHE A 4 -4.63 -4.62 -1.86
CA PHE A 4 -5.66 -3.66 -1.45
C PHE A 4 -5.39 -2.24 -1.97
N ILE A 5 -4.11 -1.84 -2.07
CA ILE A 5 -3.73 -0.56 -2.67
C ILE A 5 -4.04 -0.55 -4.18
N ALA A 6 -3.85 -1.68 -4.87
CA ALA A 6 -4.21 -1.87 -6.28
C ALA A 6 -5.74 -1.95 -6.53
N GLU A 7 -6.50 -2.21 -5.47
CA GLU A 7 -7.97 -2.19 -5.43
C GLU A 7 -8.53 -0.81 -5.00
N ASP A 8 -7.68 0.23 -4.95
CA ASP A 8 -8.06 1.58 -4.56
C ASP A 8 -8.58 1.70 -3.10
N LYS A 9 -8.28 0.73 -2.24
CA LYS A 9 -8.68 0.80 -0.82
C LYS A 9 -7.87 1.84 -0.07
N THR A 10 -8.56 2.62 0.76
CA THR A 10 -7.93 3.63 1.62
C THR A 10 -7.14 2.99 2.76
N SER A 11 -6.15 3.72 3.31
CA SER A 11 -5.37 3.24 4.45
C SER A 11 -6.22 2.83 5.67
N LYS A 12 -7.39 3.45 5.83
CA LYS A 12 -8.37 3.09 6.86
C LYS A 12 -9.01 1.73 6.57
N GLN A 13 -9.56 1.53 5.36
CA GLN A 13 -10.16 0.25 4.96
C GLN A 13 -9.16 -0.90 5.01
N ILE A 14 -7.92 -0.66 4.57
CA ILE A 14 -6.83 -1.65 4.67
C ILE A 14 -6.56 -2.01 6.13
N GLY A 15 -6.58 -1.02 7.02
CA GLY A 15 -6.40 -1.23 8.44
C GLY A 15 -7.52 -2.07 9.04
N GLU A 16 -8.77 -1.77 8.70
CA GLU A 16 -9.93 -2.53 9.17
C GLU A 16 -9.89 -3.98 8.70
N GLU A 17 -9.57 -4.21 7.42
CA GLU A 17 -9.52 -5.58 6.86
C GLU A 17 -8.35 -6.41 7.40
N LEU A 18 -7.22 -5.76 7.66
CA LEU A 18 -6.05 -6.42 8.25
C LEU A 18 -6.08 -6.42 9.79
N PHE A 19 -7.14 -5.88 10.42
CA PHE A 19 -7.25 -5.71 11.87
C PHE A 19 -6.05 -4.96 12.50
N ILE A 20 -5.52 -3.95 11.80
CA ILE A 20 -4.40 -3.11 12.24
C ILE A 20 -4.75 -1.62 12.16
N SER A 21 -4.08 -0.80 12.96
CA SER A 21 -4.28 0.65 12.90
C SER A 21 -3.86 1.22 11.54
N TYR A 22 -4.60 2.22 11.05
CA TYR A 22 -4.24 2.96 9.82
C TYR A 22 -2.82 3.57 9.90
N ARG A 23 -2.32 3.88 11.11
CA ARG A 23 -0.93 4.35 11.30
C ARG A 23 0.10 3.25 11.00
N THR A 24 -0.24 2.01 11.32
CA THR A 24 0.57 0.82 11.00
C THR A 24 0.60 0.62 9.49
N VAL A 25 -0.54 0.78 8.82
CA VAL A 25 -0.65 0.79 7.36
C VAL A 25 0.26 1.88 6.76
N GLU A 26 0.23 3.12 7.23
CA GLU A 26 1.13 4.17 6.76
C GLU A 26 2.62 3.79 6.92
N THR A 27 2.97 3.19 8.05
CA THR A 27 4.33 2.69 8.31
C THR A 27 4.71 1.57 7.34
N HIS A 28 3.81 0.64 7.05
CA HIS A 28 4.04 -0.40 6.04
C HIS A 28 4.22 0.21 4.65
N ARG A 29 3.40 1.20 4.26
CA ARG A 29 3.55 1.90 2.97
C ARG A 29 4.93 2.54 2.87
N ALA A 30 5.39 3.24 3.92
CA ALA A 30 6.71 3.85 3.95
C ALA A 30 7.84 2.81 3.84
N ASN A 31 7.74 1.70 4.58
CA ASN A 31 8.73 0.62 4.52
C ASN A 31 8.78 -0.06 3.14
N ILE A 32 7.64 -0.35 2.55
CA ILE A 32 7.55 -0.96 1.20
C ILE A 32 8.12 0.01 0.17
N SER A 33 7.74 1.29 0.25
CA SER A 33 8.27 2.32 -0.64
C SER A 33 9.79 2.42 -0.52
N ARG A 34 10.33 2.37 0.70
CA ARG A 34 11.78 2.39 0.94
C ARG A 34 12.48 1.12 0.43
N LYS A 35 11.85 -0.05 0.54
CA LYS A 35 12.38 -1.32 0.01
C LYS A 35 12.42 -1.36 -1.51
N LEU A 36 11.47 -0.71 -2.17
CA LEU A 36 11.34 -0.66 -3.63
C LEU A 36 11.97 0.61 -4.23
N ASP A 37 12.66 1.42 -3.42
CA ASP A 37 13.17 2.75 -3.77
C ASP A 37 12.12 3.67 -4.43
N LEU A 38 10.85 3.50 -4.07
CA LEU A 38 9.74 4.29 -4.58
C LEU A 38 9.67 5.61 -3.80
N ARG A 39 9.95 6.72 -4.48
CA ARG A 39 9.83 8.06 -3.90
C ARG A 39 8.44 8.64 -4.16
N GLY A 40 7.67 8.83 -3.08
CA GLY A 40 6.42 9.57 -3.08
C GLY A 40 5.18 8.75 -2.70
N SER A 41 4.20 9.42 -2.09
CA SER A 41 2.98 8.80 -1.53
C SER A 41 2.12 8.05 -2.56
N LEU A 42 2.22 8.46 -3.83
CA LEU A 42 1.54 7.86 -4.99
C LEU A 42 2.38 6.85 -5.76
N ALA A 43 3.70 6.80 -5.55
CA ALA A 43 4.57 5.87 -6.27
C ALA A 43 4.22 4.42 -5.91
N LEU A 44 3.93 4.15 -4.64
CA LEU A 44 3.46 2.85 -4.18
C LEU A 44 2.12 2.45 -4.79
N VAL A 45 1.20 3.40 -4.99
CA VAL A 45 -0.11 3.14 -5.60
C VAL A 45 0.06 2.80 -7.09
N LYS A 46 0.85 3.60 -7.81
CA LYS A 46 1.18 3.33 -9.22
C LYS A 46 1.86 1.98 -9.38
N PHE A 47 2.79 1.65 -8.50
CA PHE A 47 3.46 0.36 -8.49
C PHE A 47 2.45 -0.78 -8.24
N ALA A 48 1.59 -0.66 -7.23
CA ALA A 48 0.58 -1.67 -6.93
C ALA A 48 -0.40 -1.88 -8.10
N VAL A 49 -0.83 -0.81 -8.77
CA VAL A 49 -1.71 -0.89 -9.95
C VAL A 49 -0.98 -1.51 -11.15
N ALA A 50 0.28 -1.14 -11.40
CA ALA A 50 1.09 -1.71 -12.47
C ALA A 50 1.33 -3.22 -12.28
N HIS A 51 1.60 -3.64 -11.04
CA HIS A 51 1.81 -5.04 -10.68
C HIS A 51 0.52 -5.78 -10.30
N LYS A 52 -0.66 -5.19 -10.52
CA LYS A 52 -1.96 -5.82 -10.22
C LYS A 52 -2.16 -7.14 -10.97
N SER A 53 -1.51 -7.31 -12.12
CA SER A 53 -1.57 -8.54 -12.91
C SER A 53 -0.70 -9.68 -12.35
N GLU A 54 0.18 -9.41 -11.39
CA GLU A 54 1.14 -10.38 -10.81
C GLU A 54 0.82 -10.73 -9.34
N LEU A 55 -0.27 -10.19 -8.78
CA LEU A 55 -0.66 -10.23 -7.36
C LEU A 55 -2.03 -10.92 -7.13
#